data_AF-E4Z5P2-F1
#
_entry.id   AF-E4Z5P2-F1
#
_cell.length_a   1.000
_cell.length_b   1.000
_cell.length_c   1.000
_cell.angle_alpha   90.00
_cell.angle_beta   90.00
_cell.angle_gamma   90.00
#
_symmetry.space_group_name_H-M   'P 1'
#
loop_
_entity.id
_entity.type
_entity.pdbx_description
1 polymer ?
#
loop_
_entity_poly.entity_id
_entity_poly.type
_entity_poly.pdbx_seq_one_letter_code
_entity_poly.pdbx_strand_id
1 'polypeptide(L)' 'MPRAKTRKSSPQRLRSSSPGMRLVSQVYHRDILWKRGDLVSVVEDNEEYVAQIRAVVLARLAMPGVIVRWLLPGPDKKWE' A
#
# COMPACT_ATOMS: atom_id res chain seq x y z
N MET A 1 -35.77 33.12 37.00
CA MET A 1 -35.77 31.99 36.05
C MET A 1 -34.64 32.20 35.04
N PRO A 2 -33.47 31.56 35.17
CA PRO A 2 -32.39 31.73 34.20
C PRO A 2 -32.71 30.96 32.92
N ARG A 3 -32.59 31.64 31.78
CA ARG A 3 -32.89 31.14 30.43
C ARG A 3 -31.86 30.06 30.06
N ALA A 4 -32.29 28.80 29.97
CA ALA A 4 -31.43 27.71 29.54
C ALA A 4 -30.91 28.00 28.11
N LYS A 5 -29.60 28.18 27.95
CA LYS A 5 -28.94 28.25 26.65
C LYS A 5 -29.02 26.86 26.02
N THR A 6 -29.99 26.63 25.13
CA THR A 6 -30.04 25.44 24.29
C THR A 6 -28.77 25.37 23.43
N ARG A 7 -27.85 24.46 23.79
CA ARG A 7 -26.71 24.09 22.95
C ARG A 7 -27.26 23.56 21.63
N LYS A 8 -27.03 24.29 20.53
CA LYS A 8 -27.25 23.76 19.18
C LYS A 8 -26.24 22.63 18.97
N SER A 9 -26.63 21.39 19.22
CA SER A 9 -25.88 20.23 18.73
C SER A 9 -26.11 20.16 17.23
N SER A 10 -25.26 20.83 16.46
CA SER A 10 -25.19 20.60 15.02
C SER A 10 -24.83 19.14 14.82
N PRO A 11 -25.69 18.29 14.23
CA PRO A 11 -25.31 16.91 13.96
C PRO A 11 -24.11 16.94 13.01
N GLN A 12 -22.96 16.44 13.46
CA GLN A 12 -21.80 16.26 12.59
C GLN A 12 -22.19 15.25 11.50
N ARG A 13 -22.03 15.63 10.24
CA ARG A 13 -22.21 14.70 9.12
C ARG A 13 -21.22 13.55 9.29
N LEU A 14 -21.76 12.35 9.57
CA LEU A 14 -20.98 11.11 9.55
C LEU A 14 -20.44 10.93 8.13
N ARG A 15 -19.12 10.91 7.98
CA ARG A 15 -18.49 10.53 6.70
C ARG A 15 -18.61 9.02 6.54
N SER A 16 -18.80 8.54 5.31
CA SER A 16 -18.76 7.11 5.00
C SER A 16 -17.45 6.50 5.49
N SER A 17 -17.51 5.36 6.16
CA SER A 17 -16.32 4.62 6.59
C SER A 17 -15.50 4.23 5.36
N SER A 18 -14.26 4.70 5.29
CA SER A 18 -13.29 4.23 4.29
C SER A 18 -12.62 2.96 4.81
N PRO A 19 -12.43 1.91 3.99
CA PRO A 19 -11.71 0.72 4.42
C PRO A 19 -10.27 1.11 4.83
N GLY A 20 -9.78 0.53 5.93
CA GLY A 20 -8.45 0.81 6.48
C GLY A 20 -7.30 0.39 5.56
N MET A 21 -7.59 -0.52 4.62
CA MET A 21 -6.68 -1.06 3.62
C MET A 21 -7.38 -1.15 2.27
N ARG A 22 -6.65 -0.87 1.18
CA ARG A 22 -7.15 -0.97 -0.19
C ARG A 22 -6.11 -1.64 -1.07
N LEU A 23 -6.58 -2.50 -1.97
CA LEU A 23 -5.77 -3.03 -3.06
C LEU A 23 -5.96 -2.15 -4.29
N VAL A 24 -4.88 -1.68 -4.86
CA VAL A 24 -4.87 -0.85 -6.08
C VAL A 24 -3.97 -1.46 -7.14
N SER A 25 -4.15 -1.02 -8.39
CA SER A 25 -3.35 -1.50 -9.52
C SER A 25 -1.99 -0.81 -9.64
N GLN A 26 -1.83 0.39 -9.08
CA GLN A 26 -0.60 1.17 -9.16
C GLN A 26 -0.47 2.19 -8.02
N VAL A 27 0.76 2.60 -7.72
CA VAL A 27 1.09 3.72 -6.82
C VAL A 27 2.34 4.44 -7.30
N TYR A 28 2.35 5.76 -7.19
CA TYR A 28 3.56 6.56 -7.34
C TYR A 28 4.17 6.80 -5.96
N HIS A 29 5.40 6.33 -5.73
CA HIS A 29 6.08 6.42 -4.45
C HIS A 29 7.59 6.60 -4.65
N ARG A 30 8.21 7.57 -3.94
CA ARG A 30 9.66 7.87 -4.04
C ARG A 30 10.14 8.00 -5.49
N ASP A 31 9.39 8.75 -6.29
CA ASP A 31 9.67 8.99 -7.70
C ASP A 31 9.65 7.77 -8.63
N ILE A 32 9.09 6.66 -8.15
CA ILE A 32 8.91 5.44 -8.93
C ILE A 32 7.40 5.12 -9.03
N LEU A 33 6.94 4.80 -10.24
CA LEU A 33 5.60 4.30 -10.48
C LEU A 33 5.62 2.77 -10.42
N TRP A 34 5.01 2.20 -9.38
CA TRP A 34 4.82 0.76 -9.26
C TRP A 34 3.46 0.36 -9.79
N LYS A 35 3.41 -0.69 -10.60
CA LYS A 35 2.19 -1.26 -11.15
C LYS A 35 2.12 -2.77 -10.96
N ARG A 36 0.91 -3.30 -10.89
CA ARG A 36 0.66 -4.74 -10.95
C ARG A 36 1.24 -5.29 -12.26
N GLY A 37 2.05 -6.35 -12.14
CA GLY A 37 2.72 -7.02 -13.25
C GLY A 37 4.19 -6.66 -13.38
N ASP A 38 4.63 -5.53 -12.80
CA ASP A 38 6.02 -5.11 -12.83
C ASP A 38 6.93 -6.14 -12.15
N LEU A 39 8.15 -6.26 -12.67
CA LEU A 39 9.23 -7.02 -12.06
C LEU A 39 10.08 -6.08 -11.21
N VAL A 40 10.37 -6.51 -9.99
CA VAL A 40 11.18 -5.76 -9.02
C VAL A 40 12.27 -6.66 -8.47
N SER A 41 13.39 -6.05 -8.09
CA SER A 41 14.37 -6.70 -7.23
C SER A 41 14.22 -6.27 -5.78
N VAL A 42 14.45 -7.21 -4.87
CA VAL A 42 14.45 -7.02 -3.43
C VAL A 42 15.82 -7.46 -2.93
N VAL A 43 16.49 -6.57 -2.20
CA VAL A 43 17.80 -6.85 -1.62
C VAL A 43 17.62 -7.17 -0.14
N GLU A 44 18.00 -8.38 0.26
CA GLU A 44 17.95 -8.86 1.65
C GLU A 44 19.28 -9.59 1.92
N ASP A 45 19.96 -9.26 3.03
CA ASP A 45 21.24 -9.87 3.43
C ASP A 45 22.35 -9.91 2.35
N ASN A 46 22.42 -8.86 1.52
CA ASN A 46 23.32 -8.74 0.34
C ASN A 46 23.00 -9.68 -0.82
N GLU A 47 21.87 -10.37 -0.79
CA GLU A 47 21.37 -11.18 -1.90
C GLU A 47 20.24 -10.46 -2.63
N GLU A 48 20.25 -10.55 -3.96
CA GLU A 48 19.22 -9.97 -4.82
C GLU A 48 18.18 -11.03 -5.22
N TYR A 49 16.94 -10.81 -4.79
CA TYR A 49 15.79 -11.61 -5.15
C TYR A 49 14.95 -10.89 -6.19
N VAL A 50 14.35 -11.63 -7.13
CA VAL A 50 13.47 -11.06 -8.15
C VAL A 50 12.02 -11.48 -7.87
N ALA A 51 11.09 -10.55 -8.01
CA ALA A 51 9.68 -10.82 -7.79
C ALA A 51 8.79 -10.05 -8.77
N GLN A 52 7.57 -10.56 -8.98
CA GLN A 52 6.53 -9.87 -9.73
C GLN A 52 5.49 -9.26 -8.78
N ILE A 53 5.14 -7.99 -8.96
CA ILE A 53 4.06 -7.33 -8.21
C ILE A 53 2.71 -7.93 -8.60
N ARG A 54 1.96 -8.46 -7.63
CA ARG A 54 0.62 -9.02 -7.82
C ARG A 54 -0.48 -8.04 -7.41
N ALA A 55 -0.22 -7.21 -6.41
CA ALA A 55 -1.11 -6.11 -6.00
C ALA A 55 -0.33 -5.05 -5.22
N VAL A 56 -0.82 -3.81 -5.26
CA VAL A 56 -0.33 -2.72 -4.41
C VAL A 56 -1.29 -2.55 -3.23
N VAL A 57 -0.74 -2.45 -2.02
CA VAL A 57 -1.48 -2.30 -0.77
C VAL A 57 -1.33 -0.88 -0.25
N LEU A 58 -2.45 -0.16 -0.12
CA LEU A 58 -2.50 1.15 0.53
C LEU A 58 -3.22 1.02 1.87
N ALA A 59 -2.54 1.39 2.94
CA ALA A 59 -3.11 1.46 4.28
C ALA A 59 -3.05 2.90 4.80
N ARG A 60 -4.01 3.29 5.64
CA ARG A 60 -4.17 4.69 6.07
C ARG A 60 -3.02 5.22 6.93
N LEU A 61 -2.38 4.35 7.71
CA LEU A 61 -1.36 4.70 8.71
C LEU A 61 0.00 4.06 8.42
N ALA A 62 0.19 3.53 7.22
CA ALA A 62 1.41 2.85 6.83
C ALA A 62 1.85 3.27 5.43
N MET A 63 3.12 3.02 5.14
CA MET A 63 3.69 3.23 3.82
C MET A 63 3.03 2.30 2.80
N PRO A 64 2.96 2.68 1.51
CA PRO A 64 2.52 1.79 0.45
C PRO A 64 3.35 0.50 0.45
N GLY A 65 2.67 -0.64 0.44
CA GLY A 65 3.29 -1.96 0.32
C GLY A 65 2.92 -2.63 -0.99
N VAL A 66 3.57 -3.74 -1.29
CA VAL A 66 3.24 -4.58 -2.45
C VAL A 66 3.16 -6.04 -2.03
N ILE A 67 2.20 -6.76 -2.60
CA ILE A 67 2.15 -8.22 -2.55
C ILE A 67 2.90 -8.72 -3.77
N VAL A 68 3.91 -9.56 -3.55
CA VAL A 68 4.78 -10.05 -4.62
C VAL A 68 4.65 -11.56 -4.79
N ARG A 69 5.03 -12.03 -5.99
CA ARG A 69 5.31 -13.43 -6.27
C ARG A 69 6.80 -13.55 -6.57
N TRP A 70 7.53 -14.25 -5.71
CA TRP A 70 8.93 -14.56 -5.92
C TRP A 70 9.15 -15.34 -7.21
N LEU A 71 10.20 -14.98 -7.93
CA LEU A 71 10.64 -15.65 -9.14
C LEU A 71 11.96 -16.37 -8.84
N LEU A 72 12.03 -17.65 -9.21
CA LEU A 72 13.27 -18.39 -9.10
C LEU A 72 14.18 -18.02 -10.28
N PRO A 73 15.48 -17.81 -10.06
CA PRO A 73 16.42 -17.62 -11.14
C PRO A 73 16.38 -18.83 -12.08
N GLY A 74 16.32 -18.55 -13.39
CA GLY A 74 16.42 -19.58 -14.41
C GLY A 74 17.82 -20.23 -14.44
N PRO A 75 17.97 -21.33 -15.18
CA PRO A 75 19.23 -22.09 -15.28
C PRO A 75 20.42 -21.26 -15.81
N ASP A 76 20.16 -20.09 -16.40
CA ASP A 76 21.18 -19.20 -16.95
C ASP A 76 21.92 -18.36 -15.89
N LYS A 77 21.38 -18.26 -14.66
CA LYS A 77 22.11 -17.68 -13.51
C LYS A 77 22.78 -18.81 -12.73
N LYS A 78 23.92 -19.31 -13.23
CA LYS A 78 24.90 -19.96 -12.36
C LYS A 78 25.51 -18.85 -11.50
N TRP A 79 25.27 -18.95 -10.19
CA TRP A 79 25.91 -18.09 -9.20
C TRP A 79 27.40 -18.47 -9.21
N GLU A 80 28.23 -17.61 -9.80
CA GLU A 80 29.69 -17.63 -9.59
C GLU A 80 30.02 -16.95 -8.26
#